data_AF-A0A395YQ06-F1
#
_entry.id   AF-A0A395YQ06-F1
#
_cell.length_a   1.000
_cell.length_b   1.000
_cell.length_c   1.000
_cell.angle_alpha   90.00
_cell.angle_beta   90.00
_cell.angle_gamma   90.00
#
_symmetry.space_group_name_H-M   'P 1'
#
loop_
_entity.id
_entity.type
_entity.pdbx_description
1 polymer ?
#
loop_
_entity_poly.entity_id
_entity_poly.type
_entity_poly.pdbx_seq_one_letter_code
_entity_poly.pdbx_strand_id
1 'polypeptide(L)'
;MTENQERAEQARSAFTVNGGNVQILPNATIAIQNIHWGDGTVTRTERWITPAESGLHESPSPPINSPAPPVTAEPSSLALFIPDEATRLVYEARLCACPDTVTLCQTVLTDLYNEILADYSSPLKLVKSRAFISALLPHLTFVNGANVPSIRYGIRKYVLGEGMR
;
A
#
# COMPACT_ATOMS: atom_id res chain seq x y z
N MET A 1 -15.38 -34.51 4.33
CA MET A 1 -15.31 -33.34 3.45
C MET A 1 -16.77 -32.98 3.15
N THR A 2 -17.32 -31.78 3.33
CA THR A 2 -16.74 -30.47 2.98
C THR A 2 -17.58 -29.28 3.52
N GLU A 3 -18.13 -29.31 4.74
CA GLU A 3 -18.98 -28.20 5.24
C GLU A 3 -18.21 -26.87 5.42
N ASN A 4 -16.90 -26.95 5.67
CA ASN A 4 -16.05 -25.76 5.85
C ASN A 4 -15.59 -25.14 4.52
N GLN A 5 -15.85 -25.78 3.38
CA GLN A 5 -15.52 -25.23 2.06
C GLN A 5 -16.69 -24.45 1.46
N GLU A 6 -17.94 -24.87 1.71
CA GLU A 6 -19.13 -24.10 1.34
C GLU A 6 -19.20 -22.74 2.05
N ARG A 7 -18.73 -22.67 3.31
CA ARG A 7 -18.69 -21.39 4.06
C ARG A 7 -17.63 -20.42 3.54
N ALA A 8 -16.57 -20.92 2.90
CA ALA A 8 -15.53 -20.09 2.29
C ALA A 8 -15.93 -19.57 0.89
N GLU A 9 -16.87 -20.23 0.21
CA GLU A 9 -17.41 -19.78 -1.07
C GLU A 9 -18.51 -18.71 -0.93
N GLN A 10 -19.22 -18.65 0.20
CA GLN A 10 -20.32 -17.67 0.40
C GLN A 10 -19.90 -16.22 0.66
N ALA A 11 -18.62 -15.88 0.80
CA ALA A 11 -18.19 -14.51 1.13
C ALA A 11 -17.41 -13.78 0.02
N ARG A 12 -17.32 -14.34 -1.18
CA ARG A 12 -16.85 -13.62 -2.38
C ARG A 12 -17.99 -13.49 -3.37
N SER A 13 -18.91 -12.57 -3.09
CA SER A 13 -19.86 -12.11 -4.11
C SER A 13 -19.07 -11.30 -5.15
N ALA A 14 -18.60 -11.97 -6.19
CA ALA A 14 -18.01 -11.36 -7.36
C ALA A 14 -19.09 -11.23 -8.43
N PHE A 15 -19.63 -10.04 -8.62
CA PHE A 15 -20.51 -9.75 -9.76
C PHE A 15 -19.68 -9.13 -10.88
N THR A 16 -19.81 -9.67 -12.09
CA THR A 16 -19.16 -9.13 -13.28
C THR A 16 -20.13 -8.21 -13.98
N VAL A 17 -19.86 -6.91 -13.98
CA VAL A 17 -20.62 -5.94 -14.76
C VAL A 17 -20.04 -5.91 -16.17
N ASN A 18 -20.73 -6.53 -17.12
CA ASN A 18 -20.45 -6.29 -18.54
C ASN A 18 -21.01 -4.90 -18.89
N GLY A 19 -20.16 -3.87 -18.85
CA GLY A 19 -20.57 -2.47 -19.00
C GLY A 19 -20.98 -2.10 -20.42
N GLY A 20 -22.04 -1.29 -20.54
CA GLY A 20 -22.32 -0.48 -21.74
C GLY A 20 -21.49 0.80 -21.75
N ASN A 21 -21.38 1.45 -22.91
CA ASN A 21 -20.57 2.65 -23.08
C ASN A 21 -21.16 3.83 -22.31
N VAL A 22 -20.55 4.23 -21.18
CA VAL A 22 -20.96 5.40 -20.40
C VAL A 22 -20.18 6.61 -20.93
N GLN A 23 -20.85 7.48 -21.68
CA GLN A 23 -20.26 8.72 -22.17
C GLN A 23 -20.29 9.78 -21.06
N ILE A 24 -19.13 10.25 -20.64
CA ILE A 24 -18.98 11.33 -19.67
C ILE A 24 -18.95 12.66 -20.42
N LEU A 25 -19.70 13.65 -19.94
CA LEU A 25 -19.65 15.01 -20.50
C LEU A 25 -18.24 15.61 -20.29
N PRO A 26 -17.70 16.36 -21.26
CA PRO A 26 -16.32 16.86 -21.20
C PRO A 26 -16.03 17.80 -20.03
N ASN A 27 -17.06 18.40 -19.43
CA ASN A 27 -16.94 19.30 -18.28
C ASN A 27 -17.27 18.61 -16.94
N ALA A 28 -17.48 17.29 -16.91
CA ALA A 28 -17.75 16.59 -15.67
C ALA A 28 -16.47 16.53 -14.82
N THR A 29 -16.56 17.01 -13.59
CA THR A 29 -15.45 17.05 -12.63
C THR A 29 -15.48 15.91 -11.62
N ILE A 30 -16.62 15.21 -11.50
CA ILE A 30 -16.85 14.14 -10.54
C ILE A 30 -17.68 13.04 -11.21
N ALA A 31 -17.26 11.79 -11.05
CA ALA A 31 -18.06 10.60 -11.31
C ALA A 31 -18.49 9.98 -9.98
N ILE A 32 -19.76 9.61 -9.87
CA ILE A 32 -20.31 8.93 -8.70
C ILE A 32 -20.95 7.63 -9.15
N GLN A 33 -20.52 6.53 -8.56
CA GLN A 33 -21.09 5.20 -8.80
C GLN A 33 -21.78 4.71 -7.54
N ASN A 34 -23.09 4.45 -7.65
CA ASN A 34 -23.89 3.86 -6.57
C ASN A 34 -24.18 2.39 -6.92
N ILE A 35 -23.74 1.48 -6.06
CA ILE A 35 -24.01 0.04 -6.15
C ILE A 35 -25.11 -0.28 -5.15
N HIS A 36 -26.27 -0.69 -5.65
CA HIS A 36 -27.40 -1.11 -4.82
C HIS A 36 -27.31 -2.62 -4.61
N TRP A 37 -27.33 -3.03 -3.36
CA TRP A 37 -27.31 -4.43 -2.95
C TRP A 37 -28.74 -4.94 -2.73
N GLY A 38 -28.92 -6.25 -2.86
CA GLY A 38 -30.25 -6.90 -2.73
C GLY A 38 -30.84 -6.82 -1.31
N ASP A 39 -30.05 -6.44 -0.30
CA ASP A 39 -30.46 -6.19 1.08
C ASP A 39 -30.89 -4.73 1.34
N GLY A 40 -30.88 -3.89 0.29
CA GLY A 40 -31.21 -2.46 0.37
C GLY A 40 -30.03 -1.56 0.73
N THR A 41 -28.84 -2.11 0.97
CA THR A 41 -27.62 -1.33 1.22
C THR A 41 -27.14 -0.66 -0.07
N VAL A 42 -26.61 0.56 0.01
CA VAL A 42 -26.01 1.26 -1.13
C VAL A 42 -24.54 1.58 -0.85
N THR A 43 -23.63 1.10 -1.69
CA THR A 43 -22.22 1.49 -1.67
C THR A 43 -21.99 2.61 -2.68
N ARG A 44 -21.53 3.77 -2.22
CA ARG A 44 -21.26 4.95 -3.04
C ARG A 44 -19.75 5.14 -3.19
N THR A 45 -19.28 5.17 -4.43
CA THR A 45 -17.89 5.45 -4.77
C THR A 45 -17.82 6.74 -5.57
N GLU A 46 -17.10 7.72 -5.05
CA GLU A 46 -16.85 9.00 -5.73
C GLU A 46 -15.44 9.01 -6.30
N ARG A 47 -15.31 9.50 -7.54
CA ARG A 47 -14.03 9.66 -8.21
C ARG A 47 -13.95 11.03 -8.86
N TRP A 48 -12.95 11.82 -8.47
CA TRP A 48 -12.63 13.07 -9.16
C TRP A 48 -12.14 12.76 -10.58
N ILE A 49 -12.66 13.50 -11.55
CA ILE A 49 -12.27 13.43 -12.95
C ILE A 49 -11.40 14.65 -13.21
N THR A 50 -10.10 14.43 -13.35
CA THR A 50 -9.21 15.47 -13.87
C THR A 50 -9.48 15.57 -15.37
N PRO A 51 -9.81 16.76 -15.92
CA PRO A 51 -9.95 16.90 -17.35
C PRO A 51 -8.65 16.44 -18.01
N ALA A 52 -8.75 15.50 -18.95
CA ALA A 52 -7.66 15.23 -19.85
C ALA A 52 -7.52 16.48 -20.72
N GLU A 53 -6.49 17.29 -20.48
CA GLU A 53 -6.15 18.43 -21.32
C GLU A 53 -5.96 17.91 -22.75
N SER A 54 -6.98 18.15 -23.59
CA SER A 54 -6.93 17.86 -25.00
C SER A 54 -6.13 18.97 -25.66
N GLY A 55 -4.87 18.71 -25.95
CA GLY A 55 -4.02 19.63 -26.70
C GLY A 55 -2.56 19.43 -26.34
N LEU A 56 -1.72 19.33 -27.38
CA LEU A 56 -0.27 19.39 -27.31
C LEU A 56 0.18 20.47 -26.32
N HIS A 57 0.68 20.07 -25.15
CA HIS A 57 1.44 20.94 -24.28
C HIS A 57 2.81 20.28 -24.10
N GLU A 58 3.69 20.55 -25.05
CA GLU A 58 5.10 20.76 -24.72
C GLU A 58 5.11 21.74 -23.56
N SER A 59 5.30 21.25 -22.34
CA SER A 59 5.36 22.09 -21.15
C SER A 59 6.36 23.21 -21.41
N PRO A 60 5.94 24.49 -21.45
CA PRO A 60 6.90 25.56 -21.40
C PRO A 60 7.61 25.38 -20.06
N SER A 61 8.92 25.28 -20.12
CA SER A 61 9.75 25.21 -18.91
C SER A 61 9.31 26.34 -17.99
N PRO A 62 9.15 26.09 -16.68
CA PRO A 62 8.70 27.13 -15.76
C PRO A 62 9.67 28.32 -15.87
N PRO A 63 9.17 29.57 -15.78
CA PRO A 63 10.06 30.72 -15.70
C PRO A 63 11.04 30.47 -14.54
N ILE A 64 12.33 30.62 -14.83
CA ILE A 64 13.48 30.29 -13.95
C ILE A 64 13.42 31.02 -12.57
N ASN A 65 12.43 31.89 -12.35
CA ASN A 65 12.32 32.77 -11.20
C ASN A 65 11.03 32.62 -10.36
N SER A 66 10.21 31.58 -10.56
CA SER A 66 9.10 31.29 -9.64
C SER A 66 9.59 30.40 -8.49
N PRO A 67 9.35 30.75 -7.21
CA PRO A 67 9.60 29.83 -6.11
C PRO A 67 8.80 28.55 -6.37
N ALA A 68 9.48 27.40 -6.38
CA ALA A 68 8.84 26.12 -6.59
C ALA A 68 7.65 25.98 -5.62
N PRO A 69 6.47 25.51 -6.07
CA PRO A 69 5.41 25.16 -5.14
C PRO A 69 6.00 24.20 -4.09
N PRO A 70 5.62 24.32 -2.80
CA PRO A 70 6.11 23.40 -1.80
C PRO A 70 5.73 22.00 -2.28
N VAL A 71 6.75 21.21 -2.62
CA VAL A 71 6.62 19.80 -2.95
C VAL A 71 5.90 19.15 -1.76
N THR A 72 4.60 19.02 -1.86
CA THR A 72 3.83 18.20 -0.93
C THR A 72 4.18 16.78 -1.33
N ALA A 73 5.28 16.26 -0.77
CA ALA A 73 5.72 14.91 -1.01
C ALA A 73 4.55 13.98 -0.64
N GLU A 74 4.11 13.18 -1.60
CA GLU A 74 3.12 12.14 -1.35
C GLU A 74 3.59 11.32 -0.12
N PRO A 75 2.74 11.13 0.90
CA PRO A 75 3.16 10.44 2.11
C PRO A 75 3.60 9.02 1.77
N SER A 76 4.73 8.61 2.34
CA SER A 76 5.28 7.25 2.24
C SER A 76 4.18 6.22 2.47
N SER A 77 4.17 5.11 1.72
CA SER A 77 3.24 4.01 1.98
C SER A 77 3.38 3.41 3.38
N LEU A 78 4.50 3.67 4.07
CA LEU A 78 4.69 3.35 5.49
C LEU A 78 3.85 4.22 6.42
N ALA A 79 3.31 5.36 5.98
CA ALA A 79 2.40 6.19 6.79
C ALA A 79 1.12 5.47 7.20
N LEU A 80 0.71 4.46 6.43
CA LEU A 80 -0.41 3.57 6.78
C LEU A 80 -0.08 2.62 7.93
N PHE A 81 1.22 2.38 8.18
CA PHE A 81 1.72 1.45 9.18
C PHE A 81 2.36 2.15 10.37
N ILE A 82 2.91 3.34 10.17
CA ILE A 82 3.55 4.16 11.20
C ILE A 82 3.01 5.58 11.02
N PRO A 83 1.92 5.93 11.73
CA PRO A 83 1.26 7.22 11.58
C PRO A 83 2.15 8.39 12.00
N ASP A 84 2.87 8.22 13.12
CA ASP A 84 3.79 9.23 13.64
C ASP A 84 4.97 9.47 12.68
N GLU A 85 5.12 10.71 12.25
CA GLU A 85 6.10 11.08 11.23
C GLU A 85 7.54 10.97 11.73
N ALA A 86 7.80 11.35 12.99
CA ALA A 86 9.16 11.31 13.55
C ALA A 86 9.64 9.86 13.68
N THR A 87 8.79 8.97 14.21
CA THR A 87 9.04 7.53 14.28
C THR A 87 9.21 6.93 12.89
N ARG A 88 8.37 7.32 11.92
CA ARG A 88 8.47 6.84 10.54
C ARG A 88 9.79 7.22 9.87
N LEU A 89 10.22 8.48 9.97
CA LEU A 89 11.50 8.93 9.39
C LEU A 89 12.69 8.19 9.98
N VAL A 90 12.67 7.96 11.30
CA VAL A 90 13.69 7.18 12.00
C VAL A 90 13.69 5.71 11.57
N TYR A 91 12.51 5.13 11.34
CA TYR A 91 12.36 3.76 10.81
C TYR A 91 12.88 3.67 9.36
N GLU A 92 12.50 4.61 8.49
CA GLU A 92 12.96 4.67 7.09
C GLU A 92 14.49 4.81 6.99
N ALA A 93 15.10 5.64 7.84
CA ALA A 93 16.56 5.76 7.91
C ALA A 93 17.24 4.42 8.26
N ARG A 94 16.65 3.62 9.17
CA ARG A 94 17.15 2.29 9.49
C ARG A 94 16.97 1.30 8.35
N LEU A 95 15.83 1.34 7.64
CA LEU A 95 15.59 0.50 6.46
C LEU A 95 16.63 0.76 5.37
N CYS A 96 16.93 2.03 5.11
CA CYS A 96 17.92 2.46 4.13
C CYS A 96 19.33 1.97 4.49
N ALA A 97 19.65 1.89 5.78
CA ALA A 97 20.93 1.42 6.30
C ALA A 97 21.10 -0.11 6.29
N CYS A 98 20.06 -0.89 5.96
CA CYS A 98 20.14 -2.35 5.93
C CYS A 98 20.95 -2.81 4.69
N PRO A 99 22.08 -3.53 4.86
CA PRO A 99 22.90 -4.03 3.74
C PRO A 99 22.31 -5.27 3.07
N ASP A 100 21.44 -6.01 3.75
CA ASP A 100 20.84 -7.25 3.25
C ASP A 100 19.49 -7.59 3.92
N THR A 101 18.89 -8.69 3.48
CA THR A 101 17.61 -9.19 4.01
C THR A 101 17.69 -9.63 5.48
N VAL A 102 18.85 -10.10 5.96
CA VAL A 102 19.01 -10.56 7.34
C VAL A 102 18.97 -9.37 8.29
N THR A 103 19.75 -8.32 8.00
CA THR A 103 19.74 -7.09 8.79
C THR A 103 18.36 -6.42 8.74
N LEU A 104 17.70 -6.40 7.58
CA LEU A 104 16.31 -5.92 7.48
C LEU A 104 15.38 -6.68 8.44
N CYS A 105 15.45 -8.01 8.46
CA CYS A 105 14.61 -8.81 9.34
C CYS A 105 14.92 -8.55 10.83
N GLN A 106 16.18 -8.33 11.18
CA GLN A 106 16.57 -7.95 12.54
C GLN A 106 15.97 -6.58 12.92
N THR A 107 16.04 -5.58 12.03
CA THR A 107 15.39 -4.27 12.25
C THR A 107 13.89 -4.42 12.47
N VAL A 108 13.21 -5.17 11.61
CA VAL A 108 11.76 -5.45 11.75
C VAL A 108 11.44 -6.13 13.08
N LEU A 109 12.26 -7.10 13.50
CA LEU A 109 12.10 -7.79 14.78
C LEU A 109 12.30 -6.84 15.97
N THR A 110 13.34 -6.01 15.94
CA THR A 110 13.61 -5.01 16.98
C THR A 110 12.46 -4.02 17.10
N ASP A 111 11.95 -3.51 15.99
CA ASP A 111 10.86 -2.53 15.98
C ASP A 111 9.50 -3.14 16.33
N LEU A 112 9.35 -4.46 16.18
CA LEU A 112 8.24 -5.22 16.73
C LEU A 112 8.26 -5.21 18.27
N TYR A 113 9.43 -5.37 18.89
CA TYR A 113 9.61 -5.40 20.34
C TYR A 113 9.63 -4.01 21.00
N ASN A 114 10.09 -2.99 20.28
CA ASN A 114 10.16 -1.61 20.76
C ASN A 114 8.82 -0.84 20.60
N GLU A 115 7.73 -1.57 20.43
CA GLU A 115 6.36 -1.04 20.30
C GLU A 115 6.07 -0.14 19.09
N ILE A 116 7.06 0.16 18.25
CA ILE A 116 6.87 0.92 16.98
C ILE A 116 5.82 0.27 16.09
N LEU A 117 5.78 -1.06 16.05
CA LEU A 117 4.79 -1.83 15.30
C LEU A 117 3.72 -2.46 16.20
N ALA A 118 3.77 -2.31 17.53
CA ALA A 118 2.92 -3.07 18.47
C ALA A 118 1.51 -2.51 18.65
N ASP A 119 1.25 -1.27 18.26
CA ASP A 119 -0.09 -0.66 18.28
C ASP A 119 -1.09 -1.37 17.34
N TYR A 120 -0.59 -2.23 16.45
CA TYR A 120 -1.42 -3.11 15.63
C TYR A 120 -1.95 -4.27 16.48
N SER A 121 -3.27 -4.52 16.44
CA SER A 121 -3.92 -5.64 17.14
C SER A 121 -3.31 -7.02 16.85
N SER A 122 -2.47 -7.15 15.83
CA SER A 122 -1.58 -8.29 15.67
C SER A 122 -0.36 -7.91 14.81
N PRO A 123 0.76 -7.50 15.44
CA PRO A 123 1.91 -7.00 14.70
C PRO A 123 2.64 -8.16 13.98
N LEU A 124 2.49 -9.39 14.48
CA LEU A 124 2.88 -10.63 13.79
C LEU A 124 2.07 -10.89 12.50
N LYS A 125 0.79 -10.49 12.44
CA LYS A 125 0.02 -10.55 11.18
C LYS A 125 0.42 -9.42 10.23
N LEU A 126 0.71 -8.24 10.78
CA LEU A 126 1.18 -7.09 10.01
C LEU A 126 2.45 -7.43 9.21
N VAL A 127 3.49 -7.94 9.87
CA VAL A 127 4.77 -8.23 9.20
C VAL A 127 4.66 -9.32 8.12
N LYS A 128 3.63 -10.19 8.18
CA LYS A 128 3.33 -11.17 7.13
C LYS A 128 2.56 -10.57 5.94
N SER A 129 1.96 -9.39 6.11
CA SER A 129 1.10 -8.75 5.10
C SER A 129 1.89 -8.38 3.85
N ARG A 130 1.30 -8.64 2.68
CA ARG A 130 1.85 -8.19 1.41
C ARG A 130 1.95 -6.66 1.36
N ALA A 131 0.98 -5.94 1.92
CA ALA A 131 0.96 -4.48 1.89
C ALA A 131 2.14 -3.90 2.66
N PHE A 132 2.37 -4.39 3.88
CA PHE A 132 3.52 -4.00 4.70
C PHE A 132 4.85 -4.33 4.01
N ILE A 133 5.03 -5.56 3.54
CA ILE A 133 6.25 -5.97 2.83
C ILE A 133 6.50 -5.13 1.58
N SER A 134 5.45 -4.79 0.84
CA SER A 134 5.58 -3.95 -0.37
C SER A 134 5.92 -2.51 -0.02
N ALA A 135 5.46 -2.00 1.12
CA ALA A 135 5.79 -0.66 1.60
C ALA A 135 7.24 -0.54 2.11
N LEU A 136 7.91 -1.65 2.46
CA LEU A 136 9.33 -1.64 2.79
C LEU A 136 10.22 -1.43 1.55
N LEU A 137 9.81 -1.99 0.40
CA LEU A 137 10.67 -2.08 -0.81
C LEU A 137 11.29 -0.75 -1.28
N PRO A 138 10.54 0.37 -1.34
CA PRO A 138 11.10 1.64 -1.82
C PRO A 138 12.23 2.20 -0.94
N HIS A 139 12.36 1.70 0.31
CA HIS A 139 13.30 2.19 1.30
C HIS A 139 14.55 1.32 1.43
N LEU A 140 14.65 0.23 0.64
CA LEU A 140 15.77 -0.70 0.69
C LEU A 140 16.85 -0.28 -0.31
N THR A 141 18.11 -0.31 0.13
CA THR A 141 19.28 -0.01 -0.73
C THR A 141 19.90 -1.26 -1.34
N PHE A 142 19.72 -2.43 -0.71
CA PHE A 142 20.19 -3.69 -1.25
C PHE A 142 19.28 -4.17 -2.38
N VAL A 143 19.86 -4.71 -3.45
CA VAL A 143 19.10 -5.17 -4.63
C VAL A 143 18.83 -6.68 -4.55
N ASN A 144 19.80 -7.45 -4.04
CA ASN A 144 19.69 -8.90 -3.95
C ASN A 144 18.73 -9.31 -2.82
N GLY A 145 17.58 -9.88 -3.19
CA GLY A 145 16.54 -10.28 -2.22
C GLY A 145 15.55 -9.16 -1.86
N ALA A 146 15.65 -7.96 -2.45
CA ALA A 146 14.68 -6.87 -2.29
C ALA A 146 13.44 -7.12 -3.16
N ASN A 147 12.72 -8.19 -2.86
CA ASN A 147 11.46 -8.54 -3.49
C ASN A 147 10.53 -9.20 -2.49
N VAL A 148 9.22 -9.14 -2.75
CA VAL A 148 8.20 -9.62 -1.81
C VAL A 148 8.41 -11.10 -1.41
N PRO A 149 8.66 -12.05 -2.32
CA PRO A 149 8.93 -13.45 -1.95
C PRO A 149 10.13 -13.62 -0.99
N SER A 150 11.28 -13.02 -1.32
CA SER A 150 12.51 -13.13 -0.53
C SER A 150 12.35 -12.51 0.86
N ILE A 151 11.78 -11.30 0.95
CA ILE A 151 11.53 -10.64 2.24
C ILE A 151 10.52 -11.43 3.06
N ARG A 152 9.45 -11.94 2.45
CA ARG A 152 8.48 -12.79 3.15
C ARG A 152 9.13 -14.04 3.72
N TYR A 153 10.03 -14.67 2.98
CA TYR A 153 10.80 -15.81 3.46
C TYR A 153 11.71 -15.39 4.63
N GLY A 154 12.41 -14.26 4.51
CA GLY A 154 13.23 -13.69 5.57
C GLY A 154 12.45 -13.45 6.86
N ILE A 155 11.28 -12.79 6.77
CA ILE A 155 10.41 -12.54 7.92
C ILE A 155 9.98 -13.86 8.57
N ARG A 156 9.56 -14.86 7.79
CA ARG A 156 9.22 -16.18 8.32
C ARG A 156 10.40 -16.82 9.07
N LYS A 157 11.58 -16.82 8.46
CA LYS A 157 12.77 -17.46 9.00
C LYS A 157 13.33 -16.75 10.24
N TYR A 158 13.50 -15.43 10.17
CA TYR A 158 14.29 -14.66 11.14
C TYR A 158 13.45 -13.88 12.14
N VAL A 159 12.23 -13.47 11.78
CA VAL A 159 11.32 -12.72 12.68
C VAL A 159 10.38 -13.67 13.41
N LEU A 160 9.85 -14.67 12.70
CA LEU A 160 8.79 -15.56 13.21
C LEU A 160 9.30 -16.94 13.66
N GLY A 161 10.52 -17.32 13.29
CA GLY A 161 11.05 -18.67 13.54
C GLY A 161 10.35 -19.79 12.73
N GLU A 162 9.53 -19.43 11.74
CA GLU A 162 8.79 -20.33 10.86
C GLU A 162 9.70 -20.77 9.69
N GLY A 163 10.56 -21.77 9.90
CA GLY A 163 11.42 -22.28 8.82
C GLY A 163 12.60 -23.18 9.23
N MET A 164 12.75 -23.49 10.52
CA MET A 164 13.76 -24.43 11.02
C MET A 164 13.23 -25.87 11.14
N ARG A 165 12.57 -26.37 10.10
CA ARG A 165 12.17 -27.78 9.99
C ARG A 165 12.91 -28.45 8.84
#